data_AF-A0A2E4X181-F1
#
_entry.id   AF-A0A2E4X181-F1
#
_cell.length_a   1.000
_cell.length_b   1.000
_cell.length_c   1.000
_cell.angle_alpha   90.00
_cell.angle_beta   90.00
_cell.angle_gamma   90.00
#
_symmetry.space_group_name_H-M   'P 1'
#
loop_
_entity.id
_entity.type
_entity.pdbx_description
1 polymer ?
#
loop_
_entity_poly.entity_id
_entity_poly.type
_entity_poly.pdbx_seq_one_letter_code
_entity_poly.pdbx_strand_id
1 'polypeptide(L)'
;QTLSAGRTYYVMVRAYADTVTGEYTLSIAPGSEAVIDPQIQVDPPNGVAGTTFNITGSGFTADSAVTLDFRGEDPLDPVELTADGNGEVSYRWQSSRGLRAGNYHLRLTDEDSGVSSRWTGVSLEAAEADDHGDRREDATDAGSGGRFEGQSGAQDDDWFRFRATVAGEWTITTESEMDTVCTLFDLQGEQIARNDDDGEEQNCLIVQALEAGTTYYVLVEPFGQRSGDYTLVITGPEGGVGVLPGNDEPGEADPNADDHGDNEGRATLLPPLMPMNGSFDKNNDEDWFAFVTPVNGVWTFMTLGFSDPVCTLFGGEGEELDSNDNGGVLFNCMMSRQLEVGEIVFIRITRGRGPGMDDYAISATPPGEEPAVDAGDDHGDSTEAATQIQDDANIQGNIEDGGDNDYMQFIAGRDGAYRIATSGGLDTVCRLLDSDGTEIAQNDDGGEGLNCQIDAELTQGRRYFSHIRAWGAEATGDYGVALSNP
;
A
#
# COMPACT_ATOMS: atom_id res chain seq x y z
N GLN A 1 6.08 17.23 56.44
CA GLN A 1 5.07 18.05 55.74
C GLN A 1 5.82 18.96 54.79
N THR A 2 5.52 18.87 53.49
CA THR A 2 6.09 19.77 52.49
C THR A 2 5.48 21.15 52.67
N LEU A 3 6.32 22.17 52.82
CA LEU A 3 5.88 23.56 52.90
C LEU A 3 5.90 24.14 51.49
N SER A 4 4.79 24.73 51.05
CA SER A 4 4.66 25.37 49.75
C SER A 4 5.05 26.84 49.84
N ALA A 5 5.76 27.33 48.82
CA ALA A 5 6.13 28.74 48.71
C ALA A 5 4.89 29.66 48.76
N GLY A 6 5.00 30.79 49.43
CA GLY A 6 3.93 31.80 49.55
C GLY A 6 2.80 31.50 50.54
N ARG A 7 2.85 30.37 51.26
CA ARG A 7 1.86 30.02 52.30
C ARG A 7 2.35 30.30 53.72
N THR A 8 1.44 30.73 54.60
CA THR A 8 1.70 30.92 56.03
C THR A 8 1.38 29.65 56.82
N TYR A 9 2.33 29.20 57.63
CA TYR A 9 2.20 28.01 58.49
C TYR A 9 2.30 28.39 59.96
N TYR A 10 1.56 27.68 60.82
CA TYR A 10 1.52 27.92 62.26
C TYR A 10 2.07 26.72 63.02
N VAL A 11 2.97 26.96 63.97
CA VAL A 11 3.52 25.94 64.88
C VAL A 11 3.01 26.22 66.28
N MET A 12 2.34 25.24 66.88
CA MET A 12 1.87 25.33 68.27
C MET A 12 2.77 24.47 69.15
N VAL A 13 3.39 25.10 70.16
CA VAL A 13 4.11 24.39 71.22
C VAL A 13 3.19 24.31 72.44
N ARG A 14 2.94 23.10 72.94
CA ARG A 14 2.15 22.86 74.16
C ARG A 14 2.93 21.98 75.12
N ALA A 15 2.93 22.35 76.40
CA ALA A 15 3.45 21.49 77.46
C ALA A 15 2.64 20.18 77.52
N TYR A 16 3.33 19.06 77.74
CA TYR A 16 2.70 17.74 77.81
C TYR A 16 1.67 17.60 78.96
N ALA A 17 1.82 18.41 80.01
CA ALA A 17 0.85 18.53 81.09
C ALA A 17 0.70 20.01 81.49
N ASP A 18 -0.52 20.41 81.86
CA ASP A 18 -0.85 21.81 82.20
C ASP A 18 -0.15 22.31 83.49
N THR A 19 0.63 21.46 84.16
CA THR A 19 1.38 21.76 85.39
C THR A 19 2.86 22.07 85.15
N VAL A 20 3.35 21.97 83.91
CA VAL A 20 4.77 22.16 83.58
C VAL A 20 4.97 23.52 82.91
N THR A 21 5.88 24.33 83.45
CA THR A 21 6.34 25.59 82.85
C THR A 21 7.84 25.53 82.58
N GLY A 22 8.28 26.18 81.50
CA GLY A 22 9.69 26.24 81.11
C GLY A 22 9.88 27.09 79.86
N GLU A 23 11.12 27.55 79.67
CA GLU A 23 11.52 28.25 78.45
C GLU A 23 11.73 27.24 77.31
N TYR A 24 11.36 27.63 76.09
CA TYR A 24 11.63 26.84 74.88
C TYR A 24 12.27 27.71 73.81
N THR A 25 13.04 27.08 72.93
CA THR A 25 13.55 27.73 71.71
C THR A 25 13.07 26.90 70.53
N LEU A 26 12.28 27.52 69.65
CA LEU A 26 11.88 26.93 68.38
C LEU A 26 12.91 27.33 67.33
N SER A 27 13.65 26.36 66.79
CA SER A 27 14.52 26.56 65.63
C SER A 27 13.86 25.93 64.42
N ILE A 28 13.71 26.71 63.34
CA ILE A 28 13.25 26.24 62.04
C ILE A 28 14.44 26.42 61.09
N ALA A 29 14.94 25.31 60.56
CA ALA A 29 15.98 25.31 59.54
C ALA A 29 15.41 24.71 58.25
N PRO A 30 15.86 25.15 57.06
CA PRO A 30 15.65 24.40 55.83
C PRO A 30 16.18 22.97 56.04
N GLY A 31 15.42 21.97 55.60
CA GLY A 31 16.01 20.64 55.45
C GLY A 31 17.23 20.74 54.54
N SER A 32 18.36 20.17 54.93
CA SER A 32 19.62 20.24 54.18
C SER A 32 19.64 19.36 52.92
N GLU A 33 18.51 18.76 52.56
CA GLU A 33 18.32 17.98 51.36
C GLU A 33 17.25 18.67 50.53
N ALA A 34 17.56 18.95 49.26
CA ALA A 34 16.57 19.42 48.30
C ALA A 34 15.39 18.44 48.33
N VAL A 35 14.17 18.96 48.49
CA VAL A 35 12.98 18.12 48.41
C VAL A 35 12.80 17.77 46.94
N ILE A 36 13.11 16.52 46.58
CA ILE A 36 12.85 15.99 45.25
C ILE A 36 11.34 15.78 45.14
N ASP A 37 10.69 16.57 44.29
CA ASP A 37 9.23 16.54 44.05
C ASP A 37 8.96 16.68 42.55
N PRO A 38 9.29 15.65 41.74
CA PRO A 38 9.18 15.70 40.30
C PRO A 38 7.77 16.05 39.83
N GLN A 39 7.66 17.10 39.01
CA GLN A 39 6.43 17.51 38.34
C GLN A 39 6.57 17.30 36.84
N ILE A 40 5.44 17.07 36.16
CA ILE A 40 5.36 16.90 34.71
C ILE A 40 4.19 17.72 34.16
N GLN A 41 4.42 18.38 33.04
CA GLN A 41 3.42 19.08 32.24
C GLN A 41 3.57 18.66 30.78
N VAL A 42 2.44 18.52 30.07
CA VAL A 42 2.39 18.20 28.65
C VAL A 42 1.54 19.24 27.94
N ASP A 43 2.02 19.73 26.80
CA ASP A 43 1.34 20.74 25.98
C ASP A 43 1.49 20.42 24.48
N PRO A 44 0.38 20.29 23.71
CA PRO A 44 -1.01 20.34 24.16
C PRO A 44 -1.41 19.11 25.01
N PRO A 45 -2.50 19.16 25.81
CA PRO A 45 -2.97 18.00 26.58
C PRO A 45 -3.79 17.00 25.74
N ASN A 46 -4.09 17.33 24.49
CA ASN A 46 -4.81 16.51 23.54
C ASN A 46 -4.33 16.81 22.11
N GLY A 47 -4.56 15.85 21.21
CA GLY A 47 -4.28 16.00 19.78
C GLY A 47 -4.68 14.75 19.01
N VAL A 48 -4.66 14.84 17.69
CA VAL A 48 -4.81 13.68 16.80
C VAL A 48 -3.51 12.85 16.82
N ALA A 49 -3.57 11.53 16.61
CA ALA A 49 -2.36 10.72 16.42
C ALA A 49 -1.48 11.34 15.31
N GLY A 50 -0.17 11.49 15.54
CA GLY A 50 0.73 12.32 14.71
C GLY A 50 1.14 13.64 15.38
N THR A 51 0.34 14.13 16.34
CA THR A 51 0.60 15.40 17.05
C THR A 51 1.94 15.40 17.79
N THR A 52 2.64 16.53 17.72
CA THR A 52 3.78 16.82 18.59
C THR A 52 3.32 17.34 19.95
N PHE A 53 3.80 16.69 21.02
CA PHE A 53 3.64 17.08 22.42
C PHE A 53 4.96 17.59 23.01
N ASN A 54 4.92 18.75 23.65
CA ASN A 54 6.02 19.27 24.47
C ASN A 54 5.83 18.81 25.91
N ILE A 55 6.76 17.98 26.39
CA ILE A 55 6.80 17.47 27.76
C ILE A 55 7.84 18.27 28.53
N THR A 56 7.44 18.85 29.65
CA THR A 56 8.34 19.59 30.55
C THR A 56 8.24 19.00 31.95
N GLY A 57 9.36 19.00 32.66
CA GLY A 57 9.44 18.53 34.03
C GLY A 57 10.33 19.42 34.90
N SER A 58 10.04 19.46 36.20
CA SER A 58 10.83 20.19 37.19
C SER A 58 10.85 19.45 38.54
N GLY A 59 11.77 19.82 39.43
CA GLY A 59 11.87 19.25 40.78
C GLY A 59 12.66 17.93 40.85
N PHE A 60 13.49 17.68 39.84
CA PHE A 60 14.43 16.55 39.78
C PHE A 60 15.74 16.87 40.51
N THR A 61 16.54 15.84 40.77
CA THR A 61 17.92 15.99 41.20
C THR A 61 18.71 16.66 40.06
N ALA A 62 19.52 17.67 40.38
CA ALA A 62 20.30 18.37 39.35
C ALA A 62 21.26 17.40 38.64
N ASP A 63 21.33 17.49 37.31
CA ASP A 63 22.17 16.64 36.45
C ASP A 63 21.87 15.12 36.52
N SER A 64 20.72 14.71 37.09
CA SER A 64 20.36 13.29 37.23
C SER A 64 19.78 12.70 35.95
N ALA A 65 19.88 11.37 35.82
CA ALA A 65 19.14 10.64 34.80
C ALA A 65 17.64 10.64 35.15
N VAL A 66 16.81 10.81 34.12
CA VAL A 66 15.35 10.85 34.25
C VAL A 66 14.71 9.93 33.21
N THR A 67 13.87 9.00 33.65
CA THR A 67 13.14 8.10 32.74
C THR A 67 11.73 8.65 32.48
N LEU A 68 11.36 8.80 31.21
CA LEU A 68 9.99 9.05 30.77
C LEU A 68 9.30 7.73 30.43
N ASP A 69 8.33 7.35 31.26
CA ASP A 69 7.48 6.19 31.05
C ASP A 69 6.18 6.56 30.32
N PHE A 70 5.72 5.65 29.47
CA PHE A 70 4.42 5.71 28.81
C PHE A 70 3.51 4.57 29.27
N ARG A 71 2.20 4.85 29.36
CA ARG A 71 1.14 3.85 29.51
C ARG A 71 -0.05 4.23 28.64
N GLY A 72 -0.53 3.31 27.84
CA GLY A 72 -1.69 3.54 26.97
C GLY A 72 -2.19 2.25 26.35
N GLU A 73 -3.01 2.42 25.31
CA GLU A 73 -3.53 1.29 24.53
C GLU A 73 -2.39 0.54 23.83
N ASP A 74 -1.47 1.27 23.21
CA ASP A 74 -0.29 0.72 22.56
C ASP A 74 0.95 0.78 23.47
N PRO A 75 1.81 -0.27 23.42
CA PRO A 75 3.07 -0.27 24.13
C PRO A 75 4.04 0.72 23.48
N LEU A 76 4.61 1.60 24.31
CA LEU A 76 5.65 2.55 23.91
C LEU A 76 6.88 2.33 24.79
N ASP A 77 8.05 2.38 24.17
CA ASP A 77 9.32 2.23 24.90
C ASP A 77 9.59 3.46 25.79
N PRO A 78 10.14 3.27 27.00
CA PRO A 78 10.58 4.38 27.84
C PRO A 78 11.70 5.19 27.18
N VAL A 79 11.75 6.49 27.50
CA VAL A 79 12.78 7.40 26.99
C VAL A 79 13.69 7.85 28.13
N GLU A 80 14.99 7.70 27.93
CA GLU A 80 16.04 8.16 28.86
C GLU A 80 16.36 9.64 28.60
N LEU A 81 16.29 10.46 29.65
CA LEU A 81 16.52 11.90 29.64
C LEU A 81 17.54 12.27 30.73
N THR A 82 17.95 13.53 30.75
CA THR A 82 18.84 14.06 31.80
C THR A 82 18.31 15.41 32.25
N ALA A 83 18.14 15.58 33.57
CA ALA A 83 17.78 16.86 34.16
C ALA A 83 18.95 17.85 34.05
N ASP A 84 18.65 19.13 33.88
CA ASP A 84 19.68 20.16 33.89
C ASP A 84 20.19 20.47 35.32
N GLY A 85 21.13 21.40 35.44
CA GLY A 85 21.68 21.83 36.73
C GLY A 85 20.66 22.49 37.67
N ASN A 86 19.43 22.76 37.20
CA ASN A 86 18.32 23.27 38.00
C ASN A 86 17.28 22.18 38.32
N GLY A 87 17.47 20.95 37.83
CA GLY A 87 16.50 19.87 37.98
C GLY A 87 15.29 20.00 37.05
N GLU A 88 15.48 20.58 35.86
CA GLU A 88 14.45 20.71 34.82
C GLU A 88 14.73 19.78 33.62
N VAL A 89 13.66 19.32 32.96
CA VAL A 89 13.71 18.46 31.77
C VAL A 89 12.75 19.00 30.71
N SER A 90 13.15 18.91 29.44
CA SER A 90 12.25 19.15 28.30
C SER A 90 12.46 18.08 27.25
N TYR A 91 11.35 17.54 26.72
CA TYR A 91 11.35 16.54 25.66
C TYR A 91 10.19 16.80 24.69
N ARG A 92 10.47 16.66 23.39
CA ARG A 92 9.47 16.78 22.33
C ARG A 92 9.12 15.38 21.85
N TRP A 93 7.90 14.93 22.17
CA TRP A 93 7.39 13.64 21.75
C TRP A 93 6.40 13.83 20.58
N GLN A 94 6.71 13.26 19.42
CA GLN A 94 5.76 13.17 18.32
C GLN A 94 5.06 11.81 18.40
N SER A 95 3.74 11.81 18.56
CA SER A 95 2.97 10.56 18.53
C SER A 95 2.97 9.98 17.12
N SER A 96 2.99 8.65 16.99
CA SER A 96 2.80 8.02 15.67
C SER A 96 1.32 8.08 15.28
N ARG A 97 1.02 8.30 13.99
CA ARG A 97 -0.35 8.24 13.45
C ARG A 97 -1.01 6.88 13.66
N GLY A 98 -0.21 5.81 13.66
CA GLY A 98 -0.68 4.44 13.92
C GLY A 98 -1.04 4.15 15.37
N LEU A 99 -0.85 5.10 16.31
CA LEU A 99 -1.29 4.91 17.69
C LEU A 99 -2.81 4.93 17.76
N ARG A 100 -3.37 3.93 18.43
CA ARG A 100 -4.80 3.84 18.67
C ARG A 100 -5.25 5.04 19.50
N ALA A 101 -6.38 5.61 19.09
CA ALA A 101 -7.09 6.64 19.84
C ALA A 101 -7.35 6.18 21.27
N GLY A 102 -7.18 7.09 22.23
CA GLY A 102 -7.31 6.77 23.64
C GLY A 102 -6.50 7.67 24.55
N ASN A 103 -6.50 7.35 25.85
CA ASN A 103 -5.79 8.12 26.86
C ASN A 103 -4.42 7.49 27.15
N TYR A 104 -3.36 8.21 26.79
CA TYR A 104 -2.00 7.89 27.18
C TYR A 104 -1.65 8.61 28.47
N HIS A 105 -0.84 7.99 29.31
CA HIS A 105 -0.39 8.55 30.57
C HIS A 105 1.13 8.54 30.58
N LEU A 106 1.70 9.69 30.91
CA LEU A 106 3.15 9.91 30.95
C LEU A 106 3.59 10.15 32.39
N ARG A 107 4.79 9.71 32.72
CA ARG A 107 5.40 9.93 34.03
C ARG A 107 6.91 10.05 33.89
N LEU A 108 7.50 10.98 34.63
CA LEU A 108 8.96 11.13 34.73
C LEU A 108 9.43 10.55 36.08
N THR A 109 10.53 9.80 36.06
CA THR A 109 11.15 9.22 37.26
C THR A 109 12.58 9.73 37.41
N ASP A 110 12.91 10.31 38.55
CA ASP A 110 14.29 10.66 38.90
C ASP A 110 15.04 9.39 39.31
N GLU A 111 16.08 9.01 38.57
CA GLU A 111 16.77 7.73 38.78
C GLU A 111 17.67 7.74 40.03
N ASP A 112 18.17 8.90 40.44
CA ASP A 112 19.03 9.01 41.62
C ASP A 112 18.25 8.82 42.93
N SER A 113 17.04 9.39 43.00
CA SER A 113 16.16 9.30 44.17
C SER A 113 15.11 8.19 44.10
N GLY A 114 14.80 7.70 42.88
CA GLY A 114 13.72 6.77 42.61
C GLY A 114 12.31 7.38 42.76
N VAL A 115 12.21 8.70 42.87
CA VAL A 115 10.92 9.40 43.02
C VAL A 115 10.35 9.72 41.64
N SER A 116 9.07 9.41 41.43
CA SER A 116 8.38 9.73 40.19
C SER A 116 7.39 10.89 40.34
N SER A 117 7.14 11.58 39.23
CA SER A 117 6.01 12.48 39.10
C SER A 117 4.68 11.73 39.19
N ARG A 118 3.59 12.49 39.24
CA ARG A 118 2.26 11.93 38.97
C ARG A 118 2.17 11.53 37.50
N TRP A 119 1.28 10.57 37.22
CA TRP A 119 0.83 10.30 35.87
C TRP A 119 0.04 11.49 35.35
N THR A 120 0.43 12.02 34.19
CA THR A 120 -0.28 13.07 33.47
C THR A 120 -0.83 12.51 32.17
N GLY A 121 -2.12 12.75 31.93
CA GLY A 121 -2.83 12.22 30.76
C GLY A 121 -2.64 13.07 29.51
N VAL A 122 -2.58 12.40 28.36
CA VAL A 122 -2.65 12.93 27.01
C VAL A 122 -3.78 12.18 26.30
N SER A 123 -4.75 12.91 25.75
CA SER A 123 -5.82 12.31 24.96
C SER A 123 -5.45 12.32 23.49
N LEU A 124 -5.44 11.14 22.86
CA LEU A 124 -5.29 10.99 21.42
C LEU A 124 -6.63 10.68 20.76
N GLU A 125 -6.97 11.47 19.75
CA GLU A 125 -8.01 11.13 18.78
C GLU A 125 -7.38 10.31 17.64
N ALA A 126 -8.18 9.50 16.94
CA ALA A 126 -7.69 8.74 15.81
C ALA A 126 -7.25 9.71 14.72
N ALA A 127 -6.09 9.47 14.11
CA ALA A 127 -5.86 10.05 12.79
C ALA A 127 -6.94 9.51 11.84
N GLU A 128 -7.41 10.36 10.92
CA GLU A 128 -8.15 9.87 9.76
C GLU A 128 -7.27 8.82 9.06
N ALA A 129 -7.91 7.82 8.42
CA ALA A 129 -7.18 6.75 7.77
C ALA A 129 -6.29 7.39 6.69
N ASP A 130 -4.97 7.29 6.88
CA ASP A 130 -3.94 7.76 5.94
C ASP A 130 -4.19 7.10 4.57
N ASP A 131 -4.75 7.85 3.63
CA ASP A 131 -5.17 7.35 2.32
C ASP A 131 -4.09 7.52 1.25
N HIS A 132 -3.11 8.39 1.51
CA HIS A 132 -1.94 8.61 0.68
C HIS A 132 -0.64 8.68 1.50
N GLY A 133 0.50 8.72 0.82
CA GLY A 133 1.79 8.65 1.51
C GLY A 133 2.21 9.99 2.13
N ASP A 134 2.42 10.02 3.45
CA ASP A 134 2.93 11.17 4.23
C ASP A 134 4.37 11.63 3.89
N ARG A 135 5.08 10.89 3.03
CA ARG A 135 6.46 11.19 2.63
C ARG A 135 6.63 10.98 1.14
N ARG A 136 7.55 11.77 0.56
CA ARG A 136 7.97 11.62 -0.84
C ARG A 136 8.36 10.18 -1.23
N GLU A 137 8.97 9.45 -0.32
CA GLU A 137 9.39 8.05 -0.54
C GLU A 137 8.23 7.06 -0.62
N ASP A 138 7.11 7.38 0.01
CA ASP A 138 5.89 6.58 0.08
C ASP A 138 4.79 7.15 -0.83
N ALA A 139 5.12 8.10 -1.70
CA ALA A 139 4.17 8.83 -2.54
C ALA A 139 3.28 7.92 -3.38
N THR A 140 1.98 8.18 -3.35
CA THR A 140 0.95 7.52 -4.16
C THR A 140 1.28 7.67 -5.64
N ASP A 141 1.30 6.57 -6.40
CA ASP A 141 1.58 6.63 -7.82
C ASP A 141 0.35 7.13 -8.58
N ALA A 142 0.44 8.36 -9.08
CA ALA A 142 -0.56 9.04 -9.90
C ALA A 142 -0.34 8.83 -11.40
N GLY A 143 0.57 7.93 -11.81
CA GLY A 143 0.71 7.54 -13.21
C GLY A 143 1.08 8.72 -14.13
N SER A 144 0.25 9.00 -15.13
CA SER A 144 0.41 10.15 -16.05
C SER A 144 -0.51 11.33 -15.71
N GLY A 145 -1.00 11.42 -14.48
CA GLY A 145 -2.03 12.37 -14.07
C GLY A 145 -3.42 11.74 -14.01
N GLY A 146 -4.43 12.56 -13.76
CA GLY A 146 -5.80 12.11 -13.49
C GLY A 146 -6.43 12.81 -12.29
N ARG A 147 -7.45 12.17 -11.70
CA ARG A 147 -8.19 12.66 -10.53
C ARG A 147 -8.00 11.68 -9.38
N PHE A 148 -7.66 12.19 -8.20
CA PHE A 148 -7.36 11.39 -7.01
C PHE A 148 -8.11 11.97 -5.82
N GLU A 149 -9.03 11.19 -5.25
CA GLU A 149 -9.69 11.53 -4.00
C GLU A 149 -8.69 11.33 -2.86
N GLY A 150 -8.61 12.31 -1.96
CA GLY A 150 -7.77 12.24 -0.77
C GLY A 150 -8.44 12.94 0.42
N GLN A 151 -7.97 12.63 1.62
CA GLN A 151 -8.39 13.22 2.88
C GLN A 151 -7.16 13.80 3.54
N SER A 152 -7.10 15.13 3.67
CA SER A 152 -5.96 15.78 4.30
C SER A 152 -6.39 16.55 5.54
N GLY A 153 -5.61 16.43 6.61
CA GLY A 153 -5.75 17.14 7.87
C GLY A 153 -4.46 17.81 8.36
N ALA A 154 -4.50 18.34 9.58
CA ALA A 154 -3.34 19.00 10.16
C ALA A 154 -2.18 18.00 10.38
N GLN A 155 -1.11 18.11 9.58
CA GLN A 155 0.05 17.19 9.51
C GLN A 155 -0.23 15.90 8.73
N ASP A 156 -1.11 15.99 7.73
CA ASP A 156 -1.39 14.98 6.72
C ASP A 156 -0.88 15.48 5.37
N ASP A 157 0.32 15.03 5.00
CA ASP A 157 1.05 15.53 3.85
C ASP A 157 0.86 14.52 2.71
N ASP A 158 -0.07 14.74 1.79
CA ASP A 158 -0.31 13.74 0.75
C ASP A 158 0.67 13.90 -0.40
N TRP A 159 1.61 12.96 -0.49
CA TRP A 159 2.53 12.90 -1.59
C TRP A 159 1.99 12.04 -2.73
N PHE A 160 2.02 12.61 -3.92
CA PHE A 160 1.76 11.95 -5.18
C PHE A 160 3.00 11.98 -6.06
N ARG A 161 3.21 10.93 -6.85
CA ARG A 161 4.24 10.85 -7.88
C ARG A 161 3.56 10.64 -9.22
N PHE A 162 3.86 11.47 -10.21
CA PHE A 162 3.39 11.25 -11.58
C PHE A 162 4.54 11.43 -12.56
N ARG A 163 4.37 10.92 -13.78
CA ARG A 163 5.30 11.13 -14.88
C ARG A 163 4.65 11.99 -15.95
N ALA A 164 5.32 13.08 -16.32
CA ALA A 164 4.91 13.87 -17.48
C ALA A 164 5.21 13.07 -18.75
N THR A 165 4.19 12.56 -19.42
CA THR A 165 4.33 11.76 -20.66
C THR A 165 4.71 12.62 -21.85
N VAL A 166 4.19 13.85 -21.89
CA VAL A 166 4.47 14.84 -22.93
C VAL A 166 5.08 16.10 -22.34
N ALA A 167 5.96 16.73 -23.11
CA ALA A 167 6.53 18.02 -22.76
C ALA A 167 5.50 19.12 -23.04
N GLY A 168 5.34 20.06 -22.11
CA GLY A 168 4.40 21.17 -22.28
C GLY A 168 3.82 21.62 -20.95
N GLU A 169 2.76 22.42 -21.02
CA GLU A 169 2.09 23.00 -19.86
C GLU A 169 1.19 21.97 -19.16
N TRP A 170 1.51 21.67 -17.90
CA TRP A 170 0.71 20.86 -16.99
C TRP A 170 0.03 21.73 -15.94
N THR A 171 -1.23 21.44 -15.67
CA THR A 171 -2.07 22.03 -14.64
C THR A 171 -2.23 21.04 -13.48
N ILE A 172 -1.93 21.46 -12.27
CA ILE A 172 -2.14 20.69 -11.04
C ILE A 172 -3.01 21.55 -10.13
N THR A 173 -4.19 21.06 -9.78
CA THR A 173 -5.17 21.79 -8.97
C THR A 173 -5.87 20.84 -8.03
N THR A 174 -6.45 21.37 -6.97
CA THR A 174 -7.35 20.63 -6.08
C THR A 174 -8.79 21.13 -6.22
N GLU A 175 -9.74 20.26 -5.93
CA GLU A 175 -11.16 20.59 -5.79
C GLU A 175 -11.59 20.22 -4.36
N SER A 176 -11.91 21.22 -3.55
CA SER A 176 -12.32 21.03 -2.15
C SER A 176 -13.04 22.27 -1.61
N GLU A 177 -13.88 22.09 -0.58
CA GLU A 177 -14.36 23.19 0.28
C GLU A 177 -13.27 23.67 1.27
N MET A 178 -12.18 22.89 1.39
CA MET A 178 -10.99 23.23 2.16
C MET A 178 -10.03 24.10 1.33
N ASP A 179 -9.32 24.97 2.03
CA ASP A 179 -8.23 25.79 1.49
C ASP A 179 -6.98 24.90 1.45
N THR A 180 -6.45 24.65 0.26
CA THR A 180 -5.42 23.64 -0.01
C THR A 180 -4.19 24.26 -0.65
N VAL A 181 -3.02 23.72 -0.31
CA VAL A 181 -1.72 24.13 -0.84
C VAL A 181 -1.16 22.97 -1.66
N CYS A 182 -0.69 23.25 -2.87
CA CYS A 182 0.08 22.29 -3.65
C CYS A 182 1.53 22.76 -3.80
N THR A 183 2.47 21.83 -3.67
CA THR A 183 3.88 22.04 -3.97
C THR A 183 4.36 21.00 -4.98
N LEU A 184 4.89 21.45 -6.12
CA LEU A 184 5.45 20.60 -7.16
C LEU A 184 6.97 20.51 -7.01
N PHE A 185 7.50 19.30 -7.04
CA PHE A 185 8.93 18.99 -6.95
C PHE A 185 9.42 18.19 -8.16
N ASP A 186 10.70 18.34 -8.48
CA ASP A 186 11.38 17.49 -9.46
C ASP A 186 11.80 16.11 -8.89
N LEU A 187 12.47 15.32 -9.73
CA LEU A 187 13.00 14.00 -9.36
C LEU A 187 14.14 14.08 -8.32
N GLN A 188 14.81 15.21 -8.16
CA GLN A 188 15.85 15.42 -7.16
C GLN A 188 15.29 15.95 -5.82
N GLY A 189 14.01 16.33 -5.79
CA GLY A 189 13.34 16.91 -4.63
C GLY A 189 13.49 18.43 -4.54
N GLU A 190 13.92 19.09 -5.62
CA GLU A 190 13.91 20.56 -5.71
C GLU A 190 12.49 21.05 -5.99
N GLN A 191 12.04 22.06 -5.24
CA GLN A 191 10.74 22.67 -5.43
C GLN A 191 10.72 23.48 -6.73
N ILE A 192 9.82 23.14 -7.65
CA ILE A 192 9.59 23.84 -8.91
C ILE A 192 8.58 24.96 -8.71
N ALA A 193 7.45 24.66 -8.09
CA ALA A 193 6.32 25.58 -7.91
C ALA A 193 5.57 25.29 -6.62
N ARG A 194 4.89 26.30 -6.08
CA ARG A 194 3.98 26.18 -4.93
C ARG A 194 2.86 27.20 -5.05
N ASN A 195 1.64 26.80 -4.77
CA ASN A 195 0.47 27.65 -4.84
C ASN A 195 -0.61 27.22 -3.84
N ASP A 196 -1.37 28.17 -3.29
CA ASP A 196 -2.43 27.94 -2.31
C ASP A 196 -3.79 28.58 -2.67
N ASP A 197 -3.87 29.57 -3.57
CA ASP A 197 -5.11 30.34 -3.74
C ASP A 197 -5.48 30.73 -5.19
N ASP A 198 -4.70 30.32 -6.20
CA ASP A 198 -4.98 30.70 -7.60
C ASP A 198 -6.09 29.83 -8.25
N GLY A 199 -6.51 28.75 -7.59
CA GLY A 199 -7.59 27.86 -8.03
C GLY A 199 -8.99 28.30 -7.55
N GLU A 200 -10.02 27.55 -7.96
CA GLU A 200 -11.40 27.81 -7.54
C GLU A 200 -11.56 27.62 -6.02
N GLU A 201 -12.40 28.43 -5.38
CA GLU A 201 -12.70 28.36 -3.94
C GLU A 201 -11.50 28.47 -2.95
N GLN A 202 -10.36 29.02 -3.39
CA GLN A 202 -9.07 29.03 -2.65
C GLN A 202 -8.39 27.65 -2.62
N ASN A 203 -8.57 26.86 -3.67
CA ASN A 203 -7.74 25.69 -3.88
C ASN A 203 -6.43 26.09 -4.57
N CYS A 204 -5.45 25.21 -4.47
CA CYS A 204 -4.18 25.38 -5.17
C CYS A 204 -4.39 25.34 -6.69
N LEU A 205 -3.59 26.11 -7.45
CA LEU A 205 -3.47 25.95 -8.90
C LEU A 205 -2.02 26.19 -9.33
N ILE A 206 -1.37 25.16 -9.86
CA ILE A 206 -0.06 25.22 -10.47
C ILE A 206 -0.20 24.99 -11.96
N VAL A 207 0.29 25.92 -12.77
CA VAL A 207 0.42 25.77 -14.23
C VAL A 207 1.90 25.85 -14.58
N GLN A 208 2.50 24.74 -15.02
CA GLN A 208 3.94 24.61 -15.18
C GLN A 208 4.32 23.83 -16.43
N ALA A 209 5.29 24.34 -17.19
CA ALA A 209 5.87 23.59 -18.30
C ALA A 209 6.80 22.48 -17.77
N LEU A 210 6.51 21.22 -18.10
CA LEU A 210 7.25 20.02 -17.69
C LEU A 210 7.92 19.33 -18.88
N GLU A 211 8.94 18.53 -18.60
CA GLU A 211 9.71 17.77 -19.58
C GLU A 211 9.13 16.36 -19.76
N ALA A 212 8.98 15.91 -21.01
CA ALA A 212 8.51 14.57 -21.33
C ALA A 212 9.41 13.50 -20.71
N GLY A 213 8.81 12.39 -20.28
CA GLY A 213 9.48 11.26 -19.67
C GLY A 213 10.00 11.52 -18.24
N THR A 214 9.79 12.70 -17.67
CA THR A 214 10.31 13.06 -16.35
C THR A 214 9.27 12.80 -15.26
N THR A 215 9.72 12.20 -14.16
CA THR A 215 8.91 11.97 -12.96
C THR A 215 8.95 13.19 -12.04
N TYR A 216 7.78 13.62 -11.58
CA TYR A 216 7.56 14.74 -10.68
C TYR A 216 6.77 14.29 -9.45
N TYR A 217 6.85 15.09 -8.39
CA TYR A 217 6.11 14.85 -7.15
C TYR A 217 5.23 16.03 -6.81
N VAL A 218 4.02 15.77 -6.37
CA VAL A 218 3.08 16.77 -5.85
C VAL A 218 2.87 16.48 -4.38
N LEU A 219 3.05 17.50 -3.54
CA LEU A 219 2.64 17.49 -2.15
C LEU A 219 1.36 18.31 -2.04
N VAL A 220 0.30 17.72 -1.51
CA VAL A 220 -0.96 18.41 -1.15
C VAL A 220 -1.00 18.57 0.37
N GLU A 221 -1.21 19.79 0.83
CA GLU A 221 -1.31 20.14 2.26
C GLU A 221 -2.56 20.99 2.50
N PRO A 222 -3.17 20.96 3.68
CA PRO A 222 -4.22 21.90 4.03
C PRO A 222 -3.61 23.23 4.46
N PHE A 223 -4.22 24.35 4.06
CA PHE A 223 -3.79 25.64 4.56
C PHE A 223 -4.16 25.81 6.04
N GLY A 224 -3.15 25.74 6.91
CA GLY A 224 -3.27 25.98 8.35
C GLY A 224 -3.52 24.71 9.17
N GLN A 225 -4.67 24.64 9.86
CA GLN A 225 -5.06 23.51 10.74
C GLN A 225 -6.43 22.95 10.34
N ARG A 226 -6.76 23.04 9.05
CA ARG A 226 -8.00 22.51 8.50
C ARG A 226 -7.85 21.01 8.21
N SER A 227 -8.98 20.35 8.10
CA SER A 227 -9.07 18.96 7.66
C SER A 227 -10.32 18.77 6.80
N GLY A 228 -10.23 17.90 5.81
CA GLY A 228 -11.36 17.54 4.97
C GLY A 228 -10.92 16.78 3.71
N ASP A 229 -11.93 16.38 2.95
CA ASP A 229 -11.76 15.69 1.69
C ASP A 229 -11.33 16.69 0.60
N TYR A 230 -10.52 16.23 -0.34
CA TYR A 230 -10.18 16.96 -1.56
C TYR A 230 -10.10 15.99 -2.75
N THR A 231 -10.13 16.54 -3.96
CA THR A 231 -9.75 15.80 -5.17
C THR A 231 -8.57 16.51 -5.83
N LEU A 232 -7.41 15.85 -5.89
CA LEU A 232 -6.28 16.31 -6.69
C LEU A 232 -6.53 16.03 -8.16
N VAL A 233 -6.32 17.02 -9.01
CA VAL A 233 -6.48 16.94 -10.46
C VAL A 233 -5.16 17.33 -11.12
N ILE A 234 -4.56 16.39 -11.84
CA ILE A 234 -3.32 16.58 -12.60
C ILE A 234 -3.63 16.45 -14.08
N THR A 235 -3.52 17.55 -14.81
CA THR A 235 -3.88 17.69 -16.22
C THR A 235 -2.70 18.22 -17.02
N GLY A 236 -2.01 17.36 -17.75
CA GLY A 236 -1.07 17.75 -18.81
C GLY A 236 -1.70 18.51 -20.00
N PRO A 237 -0.85 18.91 -20.97
CA PRO A 237 -1.27 19.66 -22.14
C PRO A 237 -2.20 18.82 -23.03
N GLU A 238 -3.09 19.45 -23.80
CA GLU A 238 -3.98 18.74 -24.74
C GLU A 238 -3.18 17.73 -25.58
N GLY A 239 -3.50 16.44 -25.40
CA GLY A 239 -2.70 15.32 -25.92
C GLY A 239 -1.69 14.73 -24.92
N GLY A 240 -1.98 14.75 -23.61
CA GLY A 240 -1.10 14.24 -22.55
C GLY A 240 -1.74 13.79 -21.24
N VAL A 241 -3.07 13.66 -21.17
CA VAL A 241 -3.80 13.27 -19.94
C VAL A 241 -4.94 12.35 -20.28
N GLY A 242 -5.10 11.29 -19.49
CA GLY A 242 -6.37 10.60 -19.32
C GLY A 242 -7.42 11.60 -18.83
N VAL A 243 -8.12 12.23 -19.78
CA VAL A 243 -9.49 12.65 -19.55
C VAL A 243 -10.26 11.34 -19.34
N LEU A 244 -10.72 11.08 -18.12
CA LEU A 244 -11.83 10.16 -17.91
C LEU A 244 -13.01 10.72 -18.71
N PRO A 245 -13.57 10.02 -19.70
CA PRO A 245 -14.91 10.34 -20.15
C PRO A 245 -15.87 9.91 -19.04
N GLY A 246 -16.53 10.88 -18.38
CA GLY A 246 -17.77 10.63 -17.66
C GLY A 246 -17.81 10.99 -16.17
N ASN A 247 -17.66 12.27 -15.84
CA ASN A 247 -18.54 12.92 -14.84
C ASN A 247 -19.34 14.03 -15.55
N ASP A 248 -19.99 13.70 -16.67
CA ASP A 248 -21.20 14.42 -17.02
C ASP A 248 -22.28 14.01 -16.02
N GLU A 249 -23.12 14.96 -15.63
CA GLU A 249 -24.31 14.72 -14.81
C GLU A 249 -25.05 13.43 -15.22
N PRO A 250 -25.78 12.75 -14.31
CA PRO A 250 -26.52 11.54 -14.64
C PRO A 250 -27.64 11.87 -15.66
N GLY A 251 -27.28 11.76 -16.94
CA GLY A 251 -28.08 12.23 -18.07
C GLY A 251 -27.52 11.68 -19.39
N GLU A 252 -27.81 10.40 -19.64
CA GLU A 252 -27.65 9.66 -20.91
C GLU A 252 -26.21 9.58 -21.47
N ALA A 253 -25.55 8.43 -21.27
CA ALA A 253 -24.30 8.07 -21.93
C ALA A 253 -24.43 8.21 -23.45
N ASP A 254 -23.55 9.00 -24.08
CA ASP A 254 -23.38 9.03 -25.53
C ASP A 254 -22.63 7.76 -25.96
N PRO A 255 -23.26 6.82 -26.70
CA PRO A 255 -22.63 5.58 -27.14
C PRO A 255 -21.59 5.78 -28.27
N ASN A 256 -21.16 7.02 -28.54
CA ASN A 256 -20.07 7.33 -29.48
C ASN A 256 -18.98 8.19 -28.82
N ALA A 257 -18.98 8.30 -27.49
CA ALA A 257 -17.89 8.95 -26.76
C ALA A 257 -16.67 8.03 -26.74
N ASP A 258 -15.54 8.56 -27.18
CA ASP A 258 -14.21 7.94 -27.20
C ASP A 258 -13.81 7.47 -25.79
N ASP A 259 -13.72 6.16 -25.57
CA ASP A 259 -13.43 5.56 -24.26
C ASP A 259 -11.92 5.51 -23.94
N HIS A 260 -11.09 5.36 -24.98
CA HIS A 260 -9.64 5.44 -24.96
C HIS A 260 -9.11 6.36 -26.05
N GLY A 261 -7.86 6.80 -25.93
CA GLY A 261 -7.31 7.81 -26.84
C GLY A 261 -6.80 7.28 -28.17
N ASP A 262 -7.18 7.94 -29.27
CA ASP A 262 -6.76 7.66 -30.67
C ASP A 262 -5.27 7.82 -31.06
N ASN A 263 -4.39 8.15 -30.12
CA ASN A 263 -2.98 8.34 -30.42
C ASN A 263 -2.11 8.23 -29.17
N GLU A 264 -0.80 8.06 -29.37
CA GLU A 264 0.21 7.98 -28.33
C GLU A 264 0.09 9.07 -27.25
N GLY A 265 -0.21 10.33 -27.65
CA GLY A 265 -0.38 11.43 -26.70
C GLY A 265 -1.64 11.31 -25.83
N ARG A 266 -2.66 10.61 -26.30
CA ARG A 266 -3.92 10.37 -25.56
C ARG A 266 -3.98 8.99 -24.91
N ALA A 267 -2.86 8.28 -24.82
CA ALA A 267 -2.84 6.90 -24.36
C ALA A 267 -3.32 6.75 -22.90
N THR A 268 -4.22 5.79 -22.65
CA THR A 268 -4.70 5.43 -21.30
C THR A 268 -3.65 4.61 -20.55
N LEU A 269 -3.37 4.92 -19.28
CA LEU A 269 -2.40 4.15 -18.51
C LEU A 269 -2.92 2.75 -18.19
N LEU A 270 -2.18 1.71 -18.60
CA LEU A 270 -2.48 0.31 -18.34
C LEU A 270 -1.86 -0.15 -17.01
N PRO A 271 -2.66 -0.46 -15.97
CA PRO A 271 -2.14 -1.04 -14.74
C PRO A 271 -1.69 -2.49 -14.98
N PRO A 272 -0.68 -2.99 -14.24
CA PRO A 272 -0.34 -4.40 -14.24
C PRO A 272 -1.47 -5.22 -13.59
N LEU A 273 -1.67 -6.46 -14.07
CA LEU A 273 -2.57 -7.48 -13.51
C LEU A 273 -4.08 -7.21 -13.56
N MET A 274 -4.51 -5.98 -13.79
CA MET A 274 -5.93 -5.64 -13.91
C MET A 274 -6.28 -5.37 -15.38
N PRO A 275 -7.10 -6.23 -16.01
CA PRO A 275 -7.59 -5.97 -17.35
C PRO A 275 -8.40 -4.67 -17.39
N MET A 276 -8.18 -3.85 -18.42
CA MET A 276 -9.02 -2.68 -18.71
C MET A 276 -9.90 -2.97 -19.91
N ASN A 277 -11.19 -2.69 -19.78
CA ASN A 277 -12.14 -2.80 -20.89
C ASN A 277 -11.93 -1.64 -21.85
N GLY A 278 -12.10 -1.89 -23.15
CA GLY A 278 -12.21 -0.88 -24.19
C GLY A 278 -13.25 -1.25 -25.25
N SER A 279 -13.67 -0.30 -26.07
CA SER A 279 -14.67 -0.44 -27.13
C SER A 279 -14.29 0.32 -28.41
N PHE A 280 -14.52 -0.30 -29.56
CA PHE A 280 -14.35 0.35 -30.86
C PHE A 280 -15.59 1.19 -31.22
N ASP A 281 -15.74 2.34 -30.57
CA ASP A 281 -16.88 3.24 -30.60
C ASP A 281 -17.04 4.05 -31.89
N LYS A 282 -15.99 4.16 -32.72
CA LYS A 282 -16.06 4.81 -34.05
C LYS A 282 -15.41 4.04 -35.19
N ASN A 283 -15.73 4.45 -36.42
CA ASN A 283 -15.07 3.90 -37.61
C ASN A 283 -13.59 4.28 -37.60
N ASN A 284 -12.72 3.27 -37.73
CA ASN A 284 -11.26 3.40 -37.61
C ASN A 284 -10.82 3.89 -36.22
N ASP A 285 -11.49 3.41 -35.18
CA ASP A 285 -11.03 3.62 -33.82
C ASP A 285 -9.62 3.07 -33.59
N GLU A 286 -8.84 3.80 -32.80
CA GLU A 286 -7.59 3.32 -32.24
C GLU A 286 -7.59 3.59 -30.74
N ASP A 287 -7.27 2.57 -29.95
CA ASP A 287 -7.13 2.78 -28.51
C ASP A 287 -5.67 2.65 -28.15
N TRP A 288 -5.10 3.73 -27.64
CA TRP A 288 -3.73 3.75 -27.21
C TRP A 288 -3.66 3.57 -25.70
N PHE A 289 -2.74 2.72 -25.26
CA PHE A 289 -2.41 2.51 -23.87
C PHE A 289 -0.93 2.81 -23.61
N ALA A 290 -0.61 3.43 -22.49
CA ALA A 290 0.76 3.59 -22.02
C ALA A 290 1.02 2.60 -20.90
N PHE A 291 2.20 1.99 -20.86
CA PHE A 291 2.60 1.09 -19.79
C PHE A 291 3.98 1.50 -19.25
N VAL A 292 4.05 1.76 -17.95
CA VAL A 292 5.31 2.06 -17.26
C VAL A 292 5.77 0.81 -16.54
N THR A 293 6.91 0.26 -16.97
CA THR A 293 7.42 -1.03 -16.49
C THR A 293 7.79 -0.96 -15.00
N PRO A 294 7.09 -1.65 -14.08
CA PRO A 294 7.35 -1.54 -12.66
C PRO A 294 8.53 -2.43 -12.20
N VAL A 295 8.80 -3.53 -12.91
CA VAL A 295 9.90 -4.47 -12.62
C VAL A 295 10.54 -4.98 -13.89
N ASN A 296 11.86 -5.26 -13.83
CA ASN A 296 12.60 -5.87 -14.94
C ASN A 296 12.06 -7.26 -15.27
N GLY A 297 11.91 -7.56 -16.55
CA GLY A 297 11.64 -8.92 -17.02
C GLY A 297 10.82 -8.96 -18.29
N VAL A 298 10.33 -10.15 -18.65
CA VAL A 298 9.46 -10.34 -19.80
C VAL A 298 8.02 -10.02 -19.38
N TRP A 299 7.47 -8.96 -19.94
CA TRP A 299 6.06 -8.60 -19.81
C TRP A 299 5.26 -9.14 -20.97
N THR A 300 4.04 -9.57 -20.69
CA THR A 300 3.09 -10.01 -21.73
C THR A 300 1.90 -9.08 -21.77
N PHE A 301 1.59 -8.57 -22.96
CA PHE A 301 0.41 -7.76 -23.23
C PHE A 301 -0.56 -8.59 -24.08
N MET A 302 -1.82 -8.65 -23.66
CA MET A 302 -2.83 -9.39 -24.42
C MET A 302 -4.20 -8.76 -24.33
N THR A 303 -4.94 -8.88 -25.42
CA THR A 303 -6.36 -8.59 -25.39
C THR A 303 -7.15 -9.83 -24.97
N LEU A 304 -8.32 -9.60 -24.39
CA LEU A 304 -9.26 -10.60 -23.91
C LEU A 304 -10.65 -10.29 -24.48
N GLY A 305 -11.50 -11.31 -24.50
CA GLY A 305 -12.87 -11.22 -25.02
C GLY A 305 -13.05 -11.91 -26.36
N PHE A 306 -14.14 -11.57 -27.05
CA PHE A 306 -14.58 -12.23 -28.29
C PHE A 306 -14.39 -11.35 -29.53
N SER A 307 -13.87 -10.14 -29.36
CA SER A 307 -13.41 -9.29 -30.46
C SER A 307 -12.12 -9.88 -31.07
N ASP A 308 -11.83 -9.48 -32.30
CA ASP A 308 -10.61 -9.87 -33.05
C ASP A 308 -9.72 -8.61 -33.18
N PRO A 309 -9.11 -8.10 -32.09
CA PRO A 309 -8.31 -6.88 -32.14
C PRO A 309 -6.87 -7.16 -32.58
N VAL A 310 -6.24 -6.15 -33.17
CA VAL A 310 -4.82 -6.12 -33.48
C VAL A 310 -4.12 -5.21 -32.47
N CYS A 311 -3.13 -5.74 -31.74
CA CYS A 311 -2.24 -4.91 -30.94
C CYS A 311 -0.89 -4.66 -31.62
N THR A 312 -0.37 -3.45 -31.44
CA THR A 312 0.96 -3.04 -31.87
C THR A 312 1.67 -2.41 -30.68
N LEU A 313 2.85 -2.90 -30.33
CA LEU A 313 3.70 -2.37 -29.27
C LEU A 313 4.70 -1.37 -29.86
N PHE A 314 4.80 -0.20 -29.23
CA PHE A 314 5.76 0.85 -29.56
C PHE A 314 6.67 1.15 -28.36
N GLY A 315 7.92 1.52 -28.64
CA GLY A 315 8.84 2.03 -27.64
C GLY A 315 8.60 3.51 -27.35
N GLY A 316 9.31 4.04 -26.35
CA GLY A 316 9.14 5.42 -25.88
C GLY A 316 9.56 6.51 -26.88
N GLU A 317 10.19 6.17 -28.02
CA GLU A 317 10.48 7.11 -29.10
C GLU A 317 9.55 6.91 -30.32
N GLY A 318 8.48 6.12 -30.17
CA GLY A 318 7.46 5.86 -31.19
C GLY A 318 7.85 4.80 -32.23
N GLU A 319 8.93 4.06 -32.00
CA GLU A 319 9.35 2.94 -32.85
C GLU A 319 8.51 1.70 -32.59
N GLU A 320 8.04 1.04 -33.66
CA GLU A 320 7.31 -0.23 -33.53
C GLU A 320 8.25 -1.35 -33.07
N LEU A 321 7.92 -1.97 -31.94
CA LEU A 321 8.69 -3.03 -31.29
C LEU A 321 8.15 -4.42 -31.62
N ASP A 322 6.82 -4.55 -31.73
CA ASP A 322 6.11 -5.81 -32.01
C ASP A 322 4.68 -5.55 -32.51
N SER A 323 4.06 -6.53 -33.17
CA SER A 323 2.63 -6.48 -33.53
C SER A 323 2.02 -7.87 -33.61
N ASN A 324 0.77 -8.02 -33.20
CA ASN A 324 0.08 -9.30 -33.22
C ASN A 324 -1.44 -9.13 -33.39
N ASP A 325 -2.08 -10.07 -34.09
CA ASP A 325 -3.53 -10.07 -34.36
C ASP A 325 -4.26 -11.39 -34.04
N ASN A 326 -3.55 -12.46 -33.67
CA ASN A 326 -4.15 -13.79 -33.42
C ASN A 326 -3.26 -14.73 -32.59
N GLY A 327 -2.25 -14.18 -31.92
CA GLY A 327 -1.30 -14.91 -31.10
C GLY A 327 -1.87 -15.32 -29.74
N GLY A 328 -3.00 -14.76 -29.34
CA GLY A 328 -3.75 -15.10 -28.13
C GLY A 328 -4.98 -15.98 -28.41
N VAL A 329 -5.70 -16.33 -27.34
CA VAL A 329 -6.94 -17.12 -27.39
C VAL A 329 -8.07 -16.40 -28.12
N LEU A 330 -8.93 -17.14 -28.83
CA LEU A 330 -10.10 -16.61 -29.55
C LEU A 330 -9.81 -15.50 -30.58
N PHE A 331 -8.63 -15.53 -31.22
CA PHE A 331 -8.13 -14.51 -32.15
C PHE A 331 -7.77 -13.17 -31.49
N ASN A 332 -7.62 -13.15 -30.17
CA ASN A 332 -7.01 -12.00 -29.51
C ASN A 332 -5.53 -11.88 -29.87
N CYS A 333 -5.00 -10.69 -29.66
CA CYS A 333 -3.58 -10.47 -29.82
C CYS A 333 -2.83 -10.79 -28.51
N MET A 334 -1.59 -11.24 -28.64
CA MET A 334 -0.68 -11.48 -27.52
C MET A 334 0.75 -11.13 -27.96
N MET A 335 1.43 -10.32 -27.17
CA MET A 335 2.80 -9.87 -27.40
C MET A 335 3.61 -10.00 -26.11
N SER A 336 4.86 -10.45 -26.19
CA SER A 336 5.75 -10.54 -25.03
C SER A 336 7.05 -9.81 -25.29
N ARG A 337 7.49 -9.00 -24.32
CA ARG A 337 8.69 -8.16 -24.46
C ARG A 337 9.51 -8.13 -23.17
N GLN A 338 10.83 -8.29 -23.32
CA GLN A 338 11.77 -7.97 -22.26
C GLN A 338 11.81 -6.45 -22.06
N LEU A 339 11.41 -5.98 -20.89
CA LEU A 339 11.39 -4.56 -20.51
C LEU A 339 12.25 -4.32 -19.25
N GLU A 340 12.77 -3.10 -19.13
CA GLU A 340 13.51 -2.62 -17.96
C GLU A 340 12.63 -1.71 -17.09
N VAL A 341 12.87 -1.70 -15.76
CA VAL A 341 12.12 -0.89 -14.81
C VAL A 341 12.19 0.60 -15.20
N GLY A 342 11.03 1.25 -15.23
CA GLY A 342 10.87 2.64 -15.65
C GLY A 342 10.86 2.87 -17.16
N GLU A 343 11.02 1.82 -17.99
CA GLU A 343 10.80 1.87 -19.44
C GLU A 343 9.30 2.08 -19.73
N ILE A 344 9.03 2.96 -20.69
CA ILE A 344 7.66 3.24 -21.17
C ILE A 344 7.50 2.62 -22.53
N VAL A 345 6.43 1.86 -22.68
CA VAL A 345 5.96 1.35 -23.97
C VAL A 345 4.52 1.80 -24.20
N PHE A 346 4.13 1.89 -25.46
CA PHE A 346 2.77 2.20 -25.86
C PHE A 346 2.16 1.01 -26.60
N ILE A 347 0.91 0.70 -26.32
CA ILE A 347 0.15 -0.37 -26.97
C ILE A 347 -0.99 0.29 -27.74
N ARG A 348 -0.96 0.19 -29.06
CA ARG A 348 -2.10 0.56 -29.90
C ARG A 348 -2.95 -0.67 -30.15
N ILE A 349 -4.23 -0.60 -29.81
CA ILE A 349 -5.25 -1.57 -30.15
C ILE A 349 -6.08 -1.02 -31.32
N THR A 350 -6.29 -1.84 -32.34
CA THR A 350 -7.15 -1.50 -33.48
C THR A 350 -8.03 -2.68 -33.84
N ARG A 351 -9.12 -2.41 -34.55
CA ARG A 351 -10.03 -3.46 -34.98
C ARG A 351 -9.42 -4.38 -36.04
N GLY A 352 -9.47 -5.70 -35.84
CA GLY A 352 -9.10 -6.70 -36.83
C GLY A 352 -10.22 -7.03 -37.83
N ARG A 353 -10.16 -8.21 -38.46
CA ARG A 353 -10.99 -8.55 -39.64
C ARG A 353 -12.23 -9.42 -39.32
N GLY A 354 -12.51 -9.68 -38.05
CA GLY A 354 -13.61 -10.51 -37.56
C GLY A 354 -14.98 -9.80 -37.43
N PRO A 355 -16.07 -10.59 -37.25
CA PRO A 355 -17.43 -10.05 -37.13
C PRO A 355 -17.68 -9.41 -35.76
N GLY A 356 -17.69 -8.08 -35.71
CA GLY A 356 -18.74 -7.28 -35.07
C GLY A 356 -18.95 -7.38 -33.55
N MET A 357 -17.90 -7.60 -32.77
CA MET A 357 -17.89 -7.15 -31.38
C MET A 357 -16.99 -5.92 -31.29
N ASP A 358 -17.50 -4.88 -30.63
CA ASP A 358 -16.81 -3.60 -30.44
C ASP A 358 -15.96 -3.65 -29.16
N ASP A 359 -16.36 -4.46 -28.17
CA ASP A 359 -15.73 -4.49 -26.85
C ASP A 359 -14.57 -5.49 -26.77
N TYR A 360 -13.53 -5.13 -26.02
CA TYR A 360 -12.40 -5.99 -25.64
C TYR A 360 -11.95 -5.63 -24.21
N ALA A 361 -11.01 -6.39 -23.67
CA ALA A 361 -10.20 -5.93 -22.55
C ALA A 361 -8.71 -6.11 -22.86
N ILE A 362 -7.83 -5.29 -22.30
CA ILE A 362 -6.37 -5.37 -22.44
C ILE A 362 -5.74 -5.61 -21.07
N SER A 363 -4.78 -6.53 -20.99
CA SER A 363 -4.06 -6.86 -19.76
C SER A 363 -2.55 -6.80 -19.97
N ALA A 364 -1.82 -6.41 -18.92
CA ALA A 364 -0.37 -6.46 -18.83
C ALA A 364 0.06 -7.39 -17.68
N THR A 365 0.74 -8.47 -18.05
CA THR A 365 1.17 -9.53 -17.14
C THR A 365 2.65 -9.40 -16.79
N PRO A 366 3.00 -9.39 -15.49
CA PRO A 366 4.36 -9.23 -15.02
C PRO A 366 5.25 -10.47 -15.29
N PRO A 367 6.57 -10.30 -15.18
CA PRO A 367 7.52 -11.39 -15.37
C PRO A 367 7.35 -12.45 -14.29
N GLY A 368 7.19 -13.70 -14.72
CA GLY A 368 7.03 -14.85 -13.82
C GLY A 368 5.60 -15.07 -13.34
N GLU A 369 4.63 -14.30 -13.83
CA GLU A 369 3.20 -14.61 -13.72
C GLU A 369 2.68 -15.01 -15.09
N GLU A 370 1.76 -15.97 -15.14
CA GLU A 370 1.07 -16.33 -16.37
C GLU A 370 0.03 -15.24 -16.70
N PRO A 371 -0.24 -14.96 -17.98
CA PRO A 371 -1.26 -14.01 -18.33
C PRO A 371 -2.60 -14.45 -17.77
N ALA A 372 -3.44 -13.48 -17.39
CA ALA A 372 -4.81 -13.76 -16.97
C ALA A 372 -5.61 -14.23 -18.20
N VAL A 373 -5.35 -15.46 -18.67
CA VAL A 373 -6.04 -16.09 -19.79
C VAL A 373 -7.35 -16.72 -19.39
N ASP A 374 -7.70 -16.75 -18.10
CA ASP A 374 -9.02 -17.25 -17.72
C ASP A 374 -9.57 -16.57 -16.46
N ALA A 375 -10.75 -15.96 -16.60
CA ALA A 375 -11.54 -15.50 -15.46
C ALA A 375 -12.36 -16.65 -14.83
N GLY A 376 -12.02 -17.89 -15.17
CA GLY A 376 -12.62 -19.16 -14.72
C GLY A 376 -11.64 -20.22 -14.19
N ASP A 377 -10.34 -20.13 -14.47
CA ASP A 377 -9.31 -21.09 -14.02
C ASP A 377 -9.16 -21.06 -12.50
N ASP A 378 -9.29 -22.23 -11.88
CA ASP A 378 -9.21 -22.38 -10.43
C ASP A 378 -7.81 -22.74 -9.91
N HIS A 379 -6.90 -23.20 -10.78
CA HIS A 379 -5.53 -23.60 -10.45
C HIS A 379 -4.53 -23.36 -11.60
N GLY A 380 -3.55 -22.49 -11.36
CA GLY A 380 -2.65 -22.06 -12.43
C GLY A 380 -1.89 -23.16 -13.21
N ASP A 381 -1.71 -22.88 -14.50
CA ASP A 381 -1.17 -23.72 -15.58
C ASP A 381 0.34 -24.05 -15.54
N SER A 382 1.08 -23.61 -14.51
CA SER A 382 2.54 -23.73 -14.44
C SER A 382 3.08 -23.89 -13.02
N THR A 383 4.35 -24.30 -12.90
CA THR A 383 5.02 -24.42 -11.59
C THR A 383 5.11 -23.09 -10.84
N GLU A 384 5.18 -21.98 -11.56
CA GLU A 384 5.25 -20.62 -11.06
C GLU A 384 3.90 -20.15 -10.51
N ALA A 385 2.80 -20.56 -11.15
CA ALA A 385 1.42 -20.23 -10.77
C ALA A 385 0.76 -21.27 -9.83
N ALA A 386 1.52 -22.29 -9.42
CA ALA A 386 0.99 -23.44 -8.70
C ALA A 386 0.27 -23.08 -7.38
N THR A 387 -0.93 -23.61 -7.19
CA THR A 387 -1.74 -23.44 -5.98
C THR A 387 -1.06 -24.06 -4.76
N GLN A 388 -0.89 -23.30 -3.67
CA GLN A 388 -0.25 -23.82 -2.46
C GLN A 388 -1.18 -24.75 -1.66
N ILE A 389 -0.73 -25.98 -1.43
CA ILE A 389 -1.42 -26.98 -0.59
C ILE A 389 -0.56 -27.40 0.61
N GLN A 390 -1.20 -27.93 1.65
CA GLN A 390 -0.56 -28.39 2.89
C GLN A 390 -0.78 -29.89 3.10
N ASP A 391 -0.05 -30.49 4.04
CA ASP A 391 -0.29 -31.88 4.48
C ASP A 391 -1.76 -32.08 4.86
N ASP A 392 -2.33 -33.23 4.46
CA ASP A 392 -3.74 -33.59 4.63
C ASP A 392 -4.74 -32.66 3.89
N ALA A 393 -4.27 -31.90 2.89
CA ALA A 393 -5.13 -31.14 2.00
C ALA A 393 -6.10 -32.07 1.24
N ASN A 394 -7.32 -31.57 1.06
CA ASN A 394 -8.34 -32.15 0.19
C ASN A 394 -9.11 -30.98 -0.41
N ILE A 395 -8.73 -30.59 -1.62
CA ILE A 395 -9.26 -29.41 -2.32
C ILE A 395 -9.99 -29.86 -3.58
N GLN A 396 -10.92 -29.02 -4.04
CA GLN A 396 -11.59 -29.20 -5.33
C GLN A 396 -10.83 -28.42 -6.39
N GLY A 397 -10.76 -28.97 -7.60
CA GLY A 397 -10.29 -28.31 -8.81
C GLY A 397 -11.25 -28.61 -9.97
N ASN A 398 -11.13 -27.85 -11.04
CA ASN A 398 -11.94 -27.97 -12.24
C ASN A 398 -10.99 -27.90 -13.43
N ILE A 399 -11.05 -28.88 -14.33
CA ILE A 399 -10.46 -28.70 -15.66
C ILE A 399 -11.52 -28.00 -16.49
N GLU A 400 -11.44 -26.68 -16.59
CA GLU A 400 -12.47 -25.83 -17.22
C GLU A 400 -12.41 -25.90 -18.74
N ASP A 401 -11.21 -26.02 -19.31
CA ASP A 401 -11.01 -26.13 -20.76
C ASP A 401 -10.22 -27.37 -21.21
N GLY A 402 -10.40 -27.70 -22.49
CA GLY A 402 -9.69 -28.83 -23.11
C GLY A 402 -8.19 -28.61 -23.15
N GLY A 403 -7.44 -29.35 -22.32
CA GLY A 403 -5.98 -29.30 -22.31
C GLY A 403 -5.38 -28.41 -21.21
N ASP A 404 -6.23 -27.87 -20.33
CA ASP A 404 -5.86 -27.21 -19.09
C ASP A 404 -4.99 -28.10 -18.16
N ASN A 405 -4.14 -27.46 -17.36
CA ASN A 405 -3.11 -28.04 -16.53
C ASN A 405 -3.04 -27.43 -15.13
N ASP A 406 -3.83 -27.93 -14.19
CA ASP A 406 -3.67 -27.48 -12.81
C ASP A 406 -2.32 -27.86 -12.16
N TYR A 407 -1.57 -26.87 -11.67
CA TYR A 407 -0.40 -27.09 -10.81
C TYR A 407 -0.69 -26.79 -9.34
N MET A 408 -0.16 -27.63 -8.46
CA MET A 408 -0.17 -27.43 -7.02
C MET A 408 1.24 -27.54 -6.47
N GLN A 409 1.53 -26.81 -5.40
CA GLN A 409 2.83 -26.84 -4.74
C GLN A 409 2.72 -27.05 -3.24
N PHE A 410 3.69 -27.75 -2.67
CA PHE A 410 3.80 -27.95 -1.23
C PHE A 410 5.25 -28.12 -0.78
N ILE A 411 5.49 -27.84 0.51
CA ILE A 411 6.76 -28.13 1.18
C ILE A 411 6.55 -29.38 2.03
N ALA A 412 7.34 -30.42 1.81
CA ALA A 412 7.24 -31.64 2.61
C ALA A 412 7.55 -31.35 4.09
N GLY A 413 6.53 -31.51 4.95
CA GLY A 413 6.64 -31.27 6.39
C GLY A 413 7.51 -32.28 7.14
N ARG A 414 7.72 -33.48 6.57
CA ARG A 414 8.53 -34.58 7.15
C ARG A 414 9.26 -35.38 6.08
N ASP A 415 10.26 -36.15 6.49
CA ASP A 415 10.81 -37.21 5.65
C ASP A 415 9.84 -38.40 5.62
N GLY A 416 9.60 -38.98 4.45
CA GLY A 416 8.87 -40.24 4.32
C GLY A 416 7.90 -40.30 3.15
N ALA A 417 7.02 -41.29 3.18
CA ALA A 417 6.02 -41.52 2.15
C ALA A 417 4.93 -40.44 2.16
N TYR A 418 4.68 -39.88 0.97
CA TYR A 418 3.58 -39.01 0.63
C TYR A 418 2.74 -39.64 -0.47
N ARG A 419 1.44 -39.37 -0.43
CA ARG A 419 0.48 -39.74 -1.46
C ARG A 419 -0.21 -38.50 -2.01
N ILE A 420 -0.19 -38.36 -3.33
CA ILE A 420 -1.02 -37.42 -4.08
C ILE A 420 -2.02 -38.25 -4.88
N ALA A 421 -3.29 -37.98 -4.73
CA ALA A 421 -4.35 -38.69 -5.44
C ALA A 421 -5.46 -37.73 -5.84
N THR A 422 -6.01 -37.94 -7.04
CA THR A 422 -7.25 -37.30 -7.45
C THR A 422 -8.45 -38.19 -7.10
N SER A 423 -9.63 -37.59 -7.17
CA SER A 423 -10.91 -38.23 -6.90
C SER A 423 -12.00 -37.56 -7.72
N GLY A 424 -13.09 -38.28 -7.98
CA GLY A 424 -14.20 -37.77 -8.79
C GLY A 424 -14.48 -38.66 -10.00
N GLY A 425 -15.28 -38.12 -10.92
CA GLY A 425 -15.70 -38.82 -12.14
C GLY A 425 -14.85 -38.53 -13.37
N LEU A 426 -13.96 -37.53 -13.29
CA LEU A 426 -13.02 -37.17 -14.35
C LEU A 426 -11.84 -38.15 -14.39
N ASP A 427 -11.43 -38.52 -15.61
CA ASP A 427 -10.24 -39.32 -15.88
C ASP A 427 -9.01 -38.40 -15.86
N THR A 428 -8.16 -38.54 -14.84
CA THR A 428 -7.10 -37.57 -14.51
C THR A 428 -5.71 -38.19 -14.57
N VAL A 429 -4.76 -37.42 -15.06
CA VAL A 429 -3.34 -37.78 -15.11
C VAL A 429 -2.58 -36.84 -14.21
N CYS A 430 -1.75 -37.39 -13.33
CA CYS A 430 -0.91 -36.60 -12.45
C CYS A 430 0.58 -36.86 -12.69
N ARG A 431 1.38 -35.81 -12.51
CA ARG A 431 2.84 -35.89 -12.40
C ARG A 431 3.29 -35.22 -11.11
N LEU A 432 4.27 -35.82 -10.47
CA LEU A 432 4.98 -35.23 -9.34
C LEU A 432 6.33 -34.73 -9.82
N LEU A 433 6.63 -33.46 -9.58
CA LEU A 433 7.85 -32.79 -9.98
C LEU A 433 8.66 -32.34 -8.74
N ASP A 434 9.98 -32.30 -8.87
CA ASP A 434 10.86 -31.69 -7.86
C ASP A 434 10.91 -30.15 -7.97
N SER A 435 11.67 -29.50 -7.09
CA SER A 435 11.79 -28.04 -7.05
C SER A 435 12.38 -27.41 -8.31
N ASP A 436 13.07 -28.20 -9.15
CA ASP A 436 13.66 -27.75 -10.41
C ASP A 436 12.75 -28.08 -11.61
N GLY A 437 11.52 -28.55 -11.36
CA GLY A 437 10.54 -28.95 -12.38
C GLY A 437 10.80 -30.33 -13.00
N THR A 438 11.72 -31.13 -12.42
CA THR A 438 12.03 -32.46 -12.95
C THR A 438 11.00 -33.49 -12.50
N GLU A 439 10.44 -34.25 -13.43
CA GLU A 439 9.48 -35.32 -13.12
C GLU A 439 10.10 -36.43 -12.27
N ILE A 440 9.49 -36.67 -11.11
CA ILE A 440 9.81 -37.75 -10.17
C ILE A 440 8.98 -38.99 -10.51
N ALA A 441 7.68 -38.81 -10.76
CA ALA A 441 6.73 -39.87 -11.04
C ALA A 441 5.52 -39.34 -11.82
N GLN A 442 4.83 -40.23 -12.53
CA GLN A 442 3.55 -39.94 -13.18
C GLN A 442 2.60 -41.12 -13.07
N ASN A 443 1.29 -40.85 -13.05
CA ASN A 443 0.27 -41.88 -13.00
C ASN A 443 -1.08 -41.37 -13.54
N ASP A 444 -1.82 -42.22 -14.23
CA ASP A 444 -3.14 -41.97 -14.82
C ASP A 444 -4.25 -42.77 -14.10
N ASP A 445 -4.11 -44.09 -13.93
CA ASP A 445 -5.19 -44.96 -13.42
C ASP A 445 -4.84 -45.70 -12.10
N GLY A 446 -3.97 -45.13 -11.27
CA GLY A 446 -3.45 -45.76 -10.05
C GLY A 446 -4.35 -45.65 -8.82
N GLY A 447 -5.35 -44.77 -8.86
CA GLY A 447 -6.28 -44.47 -7.77
C GLY A 447 -7.64 -45.17 -7.90
N GLU A 448 -8.67 -44.62 -7.25
CA GLU A 448 -10.04 -45.13 -7.36
C GLU A 448 -10.68 -44.72 -8.69
N GLY A 449 -11.19 -45.69 -9.46
CA GLY A 449 -11.79 -45.40 -10.76
C GLY A 449 -10.72 -45.15 -11.82
N LEU A 450 -10.78 -43.98 -12.49
CA LEU A 450 -9.82 -43.49 -13.49
C LEU A 450 -9.02 -42.30 -12.95
N ASN A 451 -8.86 -42.26 -11.62
CA ASN A 451 -8.12 -41.18 -10.97
C ASN A 451 -6.65 -41.59 -10.82
N CYS A 452 -5.76 -40.60 -10.90
CA CYS A 452 -4.35 -40.80 -10.63
C CYS A 452 -4.10 -41.09 -9.14
N GLN A 453 -3.03 -41.83 -8.87
CA GLN A 453 -2.44 -41.92 -7.54
C GLN A 453 -0.92 -42.09 -7.63
N ILE A 454 -0.18 -41.21 -6.95
CA ILE A 454 1.27 -41.26 -6.83
C ILE A 454 1.64 -41.45 -5.37
N ASP A 455 2.47 -42.45 -5.10
CA ASP A 455 3.12 -42.70 -3.81
C ASP A 455 4.62 -42.46 -3.96
N ALA A 456 5.19 -41.52 -3.21
CA ALA A 456 6.61 -41.14 -3.32
C ALA A 456 7.25 -40.86 -1.95
N GLU A 457 8.54 -41.18 -1.82
CA GLU A 457 9.35 -40.84 -0.64
C GLU A 457 9.93 -39.43 -0.81
N LEU A 458 9.50 -38.48 0.03
CA LEU A 458 9.90 -37.08 -0.06
C LEU A 458 10.80 -36.69 1.11
N THR A 459 11.69 -35.73 0.84
CA THR A 459 12.61 -35.16 1.83
C THR A 459 12.01 -33.89 2.45
N GLN A 460 12.07 -33.79 3.78
CA GLN A 460 11.59 -32.65 4.57
C GLN A 460 12.20 -31.33 4.09
N GLY A 461 11.38 -30.28 4.07
CA GLY A 461 11.80 -28.91 3.77
C GLY A 461 12.06 -28.63 2.29
N ARG A 462 11.88 -29.62 1.41
CA ARG A 462 11.92 -29.43 -0.05
C ARG A 462 10.55 -29.07 -0.60
N ARG A 463 10.55 -28.25 -1.64
CA ARG A 463 9.36 -27.90 -2.44
C ARG A 463 9.17 -28.96 -3.52
N TYR A 464 7.91 -29.33 -3.77
CA TYR A 464 7.48 -30.23 -4.84
C TYR A 464 6.24 -29.66 -5.52
N PHE A 465 6.00 -30.10 -6.75
CA PHE A 465 4.81 -29.73 -7.53
C PHE A 465 4.02 -30.96 -7.96
N SER A 466 2.70 -30.86 -7.96
CA SER A 466 1.79 -31.79 -8.62
C SER A 466 1.24 -31.11 -9.86
N HIS A 467 1.40 -31.71 -11.02
CA HIS A 467 0.75 -31.31 -12.28
C HIS A 467 -0.41 -32.26 -12.53
N ILE A 468 -1.62 -31.74 -12.67
CA ILE A 468 -2.85 -32.49 -12.90
C ILE A 468 -3.44 -32.02 -14.23
N ARG A 469 -4.01 -32.95 -14.99
CA ARG A 469 -4.76 -32.65 -16.22
C ARG A 469 -5.74 -33.77 -16.53
N ALA A 470 -6.70 -33.52 -17.40
CA ALA A 470 -7.53 -34.59 -17.93
C ALA A 470 -6.74 -35.52 -18.88
N TRP A 471 -7.08 -36.82 -18.90
CA TRP A 471 -6.47 -37.77 -19.85
C TRP A 471 -6.83 -37.43 -21.31
N GLY A 472 -8.09 -37.06 -21.55
CA GLY A 472 -8.58 -36.64 -22.85
C GLY A 472 -8.22 -35.18 -23.15
N ALA A 473 -7.71 -34.90 -24.34
CA ALA A 473 -7.26 -33.55 -24.74
C ALA A 473 -8.36 -32.47 -24.75
N GLU A 474 -9.63 -32.87 -24.77
CA GLU A 474 -10.79 -31.96 -24.78
C GLU A 474 -11.71 -32.25 -23.58
N ALA A 475 -11.24 -33.05 -22.61
CA ALA A 475 -12.04 -33.46 -21.47
C ALA A 475 -11.95 -32.39 -20.38
N THR A 476 -13.11 -32.01 -19.86
CA THR A 476 -13.29 -31.01 -18.82
C THR A 476 -14.12 -31.57 -17.67
N GLY A 477 -14.02 -30.97 -16.49
CA GLY A 477 -14.89 -31.27 -15.35
C GLY A 477 -14.20 -31.19 -13.99
N ASP A 478 -15.03 -31.34 -12.95
CA ASP A 478 -14.58 -31.26 -11.56
C ASP A 478 -13.80 -32.50 -11.12
N TYR A 479 -12.81 -32.30 -10.26
CA TYR A 479 -12.13 -33.34 -9.51
C TYR A 479 -11.74 -32.84 -8.11
N GLY A 480 -11.39 -33.76 -7.22
CA GLY A 480 -10.78 -33.41 -5.93
C GLY A 480 -9.35 -33.93 -5.86
N VAL A 481 -8.41 -33.14 -5.38
CA VAL A 481 -7.01 -33.57 -5.12
C VAL A 481 -6.72 -33.63 -3.63
N ALA A 482 -6.09 -34.72 -3.21
CA ALA A 482 -5.67 -34.94 -1.84
C ALA A 482 -4.15 -35.16 -1.72
N LEU A 483 -3.55 -34.49 -0.74
CA LEU A 483 -2.18 -34.73 -0.30
C LEU A 483 -2.23 -35.39 1.07
N SER A 484 -1.69 -36.60 1.22
CA SER A 484 -1.75 -37.36 2.46
C SER A 484 -0.45 -38.09 2.78
N ASN A 485 -0.37 -38.53 4.03
CA ASN A 485 0.79 -39.13 4.65
C ASN A 485 0.46 -40.60 5.06
N PRO A 486 0.54 -41.57 4.13
CA PRO A 486 0.07 -42.95 4.34
C PRO A 486 0.87 -43.80 5.34
#